data_AF-A0A2V1CG30-F1
#
_entry.id   AF-A0A2V1CG30-F1
#
_cell.length_a   1.000
_cell.length_b   1.000
_cell.length_c   1.000
_cell.angle_alpha   90.00
_cell.angle_beta   90.00
_cell.angle_gamma   90.00
#
_symmetry.space_group_name_H-M   'P 1'
#
loop_
_entity.id
_entity.type
_entity.pdbx_description
1 polymer ?
#
loop_
_entity_poly.entity_id
_entity_poly.type
_entity_poly.pdbx_seq_one_letter_code
_entity_poly.pdbx_strand_id
1 'polypeptide(L)'
;MTVLKRKFQSSSSSSEDYDNDTGVSSIEYYFSQKDPYRAAPDGKHAIAWPYRVSRASQETRDVIAIIRSDYQNVLRKHNIEFHAESIHNLSPKHTSSTARDTLVIITRDNNPKSWIEAATDIQNSIDRQLGMKNTDRKIRVEIRNDLKMYQDRSFAVQPNSIEHSLLENAQSCVLAELQKMNVSQWTTIGCALRGENAQSGKKATIIVSIEPGTRSLWSYVDERLEAVLGPVAAENTDVDLYVEIAPGVLLPCVISDMADPPPRYYPELPVNPDSGMSIGPRGTKDAGTLGIWVWFRAAGQAQRQLAFLTCHHVVAPGDSVNRVVNDDQGIALQGRPILRQIVIDYPAPYDAAGTRSKLLGDLQRGPDKAEKAQKRIAEMERLISSGGFGRVLHSSGYSRRNADKHRMDWAIVAVNDEKFRGTNVAIARNRFSLNQLLGEWLEYDAKPGDVISDVGSVVEGSWAAKYGRTTAVTAGECTSLKAVCHWKDGTYTHENEVTTGDGTPFVNGGDSGSMIFNNKKEWIGMAIAGNLFEDAGYYTSAREILADITLQTGGTIDLV
;
A
#
# COMPACT_ATOMS: atom_id res chain seq x y z
N MET A 1 24.60 6.35 21.31
CA MET A 1 24.42 7.25 20.17
C MET A 1 23.30 8.21 20.51
N THR A 2 23.57 9.50 20.62
CA THR A 2 22.56 10.52 20.91
C THR A 2 21.57 10.56 19.76
N VAL A 3 20.32 10.17 20.02
CA VAL A 3 19.26 10.18 19.02
C VAL A 3 19.01 11.65 18.63
N LEU A 4 19.33 12.02 17.40
CA LEU A 4 18.98 13.33 16.86
C LEU A 4 17.46 13.43 16.84
N LYS A 5 16.86 14.27 17.72
CA LYS A 5 15.48 14.70 17.59
C LYS A 5 15.40 15.50 16.27
N ARG A 6 14.82 14.90 15.25
CA ARG A 6 14.77 15.43 13.88
C ARG A 6 13.72 16.54 13.81
N LYS A 7 14.15 17.78 14.03
CA LYS A 7 13.29 18.96 13.98
C LYS A 7 13.21 19.50 12.56
N PHE A 8 12.03 19.99 12.19
CA PHE A 8 11.82 20.72 10.94
C PHE A 8 12.77 21.92 10.86
N GLN A 9 13.41 22.10 9.70
CA GLN A 9 14.23 23.26 9.40
C GLN A 9 13.56 24.06 8.28
N SER A 10 13.06 25.24 8.60
CA SER A 10 12.45 26.14 7.62
C SER A 10 13.50 26.68 6.64
N SER A 11 13.16 26.78 5.36
CA SER A 11 13.96 27.57 4.41
C SER A 11 13.83 29.06 4.70
N SER A 12 14.83 29.83 4.29
CA SER A 12 14.79 31.30 4.25
C SER A 12 14.11 31.85 2.99
N SER A 13 13.82 31.00 2.01
CA SER A 13 13.20 31.34 0.73
C SER A 13 11.83 30.69 0.57
N SER A 14 10.86 31.47 0.07
CA SER A 14 9.55 30.93 -0.36
C SER A 14 9.70 30.09 -1.62
N SER A 15 8.85 29.07 -1.75
CA SER A 15 8.78 28.16 -2.87
C SER A 15 7.33 27.76 -3.16
N GLU A 16 7.10 26.97 -4.20
CA GLU A 16 5.80 26.36 -4.47
C GLU A 16 5.28 25.57 -3.26
N ASP A 17 6.17 24.94 -2.50
CA ASP A 17 5.85 24.06 -1.38
C ASP A 17 5.95 24.71 0.01
N TYR A 18 6.46 25.94 0.11
CA TYR A 18 6.70 26.62 1.39
C TYR A 18 6.53 28.13 1.26
N ASP A 19 5.73 28.71 2.14
CA ASP A 19 5.56 30.15 2.27
C ASP A 19 6.33 30.63 3.52
N ASN A 20 7.40 31.39 3.30
CA ASN A 20 8.24 31.90 4.38
C ASN A 20 7.55 33.00 5.21
N ASP A 21 6.56 33.71 4.67
CA ASP A 21 5.88 34.79 5.39
C ASP A 21 4.88 34.23 6.41
N THR A 22 4.22 33.13 6.05
CA THR A 22 3.22 32.49 6.90
C THR A 22 3.73 31.26 7.64
N GLY A 23 4.81 30.64 7.17
CA GLY A 23 5.30 29.34 7.66
C GLY A 23 4.49 28.13 7.15
N VAL A 24 3.52 28.35 6.25
CA VAL A 24 2.70 27.28 5.67
C VAL A 24 3.51 26.48 4.66
N SER A 25 3.46 25.16 4.75
CA SER A 25 4.13 24.27 3.78
C SER A 25 3.24 23.12 3.34
N SER A 26 3.57 22.48 2.21
CA SER A 26 3.06 21.15 1.90
C SER A 26 3.60 20.13 2.92
N ILE A 27 2.86 19.04 3.13
CA ILE A 27 3.29 17.96 4.03
C ILE A 27 4.58 17.30 3.55
N GLU A 28 4.78 17.16 2.24
CA GLU A 28 5.98 16.59 1.63
C GLU A 28 7.21 17.44 1.93
N TYR A 29 7.08 18.76 1.80
CA TYR A 29 8.15 19.69 2.16
C TYR A 29 8.45 19.60 3.64
N TYR A 30 7.43 19.71 4.50
CA TYR A 30 7.60 19.61 5.95
C TYR A 30 8.36 18.35 6.36
N PHE A 31 7.91 17.21 5.83
CA PHE A 31 8.49 15.91 6.15
C PHE A 31 9.92 15.78 5.61
N SER A 32 10.19 16.26 4.40
CA SER A 32 11.55 16.24 3.81
C SER A 32 12.56 17.07 4.61
N GLN A 33 12.14 18.22 5.15
CA GLN A 33 13.01 19.14 5.91
C GLN A 33 13.32 18.63 7.33
N LYS A 34 12.74 17.51 7.78
CA LYS A 34 13.17 16.82 9.00
C LYS A 34 14.46 16.02 8.80
N ASP A 35 14.93 15.82 7.56
CA ASP A 35 16.14 15.07 7.27
C ASP A 35 17.27 15.95 6.72
N PRO A 36 18.16 16.50 7.58
CA PRO A 36 19.22 17.40 7.14
C PRO A 36 20.30 16.69 6.32
N TYR A 37 20.30 15.36 6.25
CA TYR A 37 21.27 14.58 5.48
C TYR A 37 20.76 14.22 4.08
N ARG A 38 19.76 14.96 3.60
CA ARG A 38 19.33 15.00 2.19
C ARG A 38 19.07 16.44 1.76
N ALA A 39 19.66 16.84 0.65
CA ALA A 39 19.48 18.16 0.08
C ALA A 39 19.09 18.07 -1.40
N ALA A 40 18.20 18.97 -1.81
CA ALA A 40 17.84 19.25 -3.19
C ALA A 40 18.22 20.70 -3.54
N PRO A 41 18.16 21.10 -4.82
CA PRO A 41 18.34 22.50 -5.22
C PRO A 41 17.41 23.46 -4.48
N ASP A 42 17.81 24.73 -4.39
CA ASP A 42 17.01 25.78 -3.75
C ASP A 42 15.60 25.88 -4.35
N GLY A 43 14.62 26.15 -3.49
CA GLY A 43 13.20 26.14 -3.85
C GLY A 43 12.64 24.76 -4.24
N LYS A 44 13.39 23.67 -4.00
CA LYS A 44 12.96 22.28 -4.17
C LYS A 44 13.21 21.49 -2.88
N HIS A 45 12.60 20.32 -2.80
CA HIS A 45 12.81 19.39 -1.70
C HIS A 45 13.24 18.02 -2.21
N ALA A 46 14.06 17.32 -1.41
CA ALA A 46 14.48 15.96 -1.70
C ALA A 46 13.31 15.01 -1.51
N ILE A 47 13.29 13.90 -2.25
CA ILE A 47 12.26 12.88 -2.05
C ILE A 47 12.49 12.23 -0.68
N ALA A 48 11.53 12.43 0.22
CA ALA A 48 11.56 11.84 1.54
C ALA A 48 11.49 10.30 1.48
N TRP A 49 12.09 9.64 2.47
CA TRP A 49 12.00 8.19 2.59
C TRP A 49 10.68 7.82 3.25
N PRO A 50 10.00 6.73 2.82
CA PRO A 50 10.41 5.81 1.78
C PRO A 50 10.01 6.24 0.35
N TYR A 51 10.78 5.78 -0.62
CA TYR A 51 10.57 6.03 -2.05
C TYR A 51 10.77 4.76 -2.87
N ARG A 52 10.19 4.74 -4.09
CA ARG A 52 10.42 3.68 -5.07
C ARG A 52 11.60 4.05 -5.96
N VAL A 53 12.39 3.03 -6.30
CA VAL A 53 13.56 3.15 -7.18
C VAL A 53 13.31 2.32 -8.43
N SER A 54 13.45 2.92 -9.60
CA SER A 54 13.48 2.21 -10.87
C SER A 54 14.64 2.70 -11.75
N ARG A 55 14.82 2.07 -12.91
CA ARG A 55 15.93 2.39 -13.81
C ARG A 55 15.68 3.75 -14.47
N ALA A 56 16.62 4.69 -14.28
CA ALA A 56 16.63 5.94 -15.03
C ALA A 56 16.77 5.72 -16.55
N SER A 57 16.23 6.65 -17.34
CA SER A 57 16.33 6.64 -18.80
C SER A 57 17.79 6.62 -19.28
N GLN A 58 18.01 6.12 -20.50
CA GLN A 58 19.35 6.08 -21.07
C GLN A 58 19.86 7.49 -21.35
N GLU A 59 18.97 8.36 -21.80
CA GLU A 59 19.24 9.76 -22.11
C GLU A 59 19.73 10.52 -20.87
N THR A 60 19.11 10.30 -19.69
CA THR A 60 19.61 10.88 -18.44
C THR A 60 21.02 10.39 -18.13
N ARG A 61 21.30 9.09 -18.30
CA ARG A 61 22.64 8.54 -18.04
C ARG A 61 23.70 9.18 -18.93
N ASP A 62 23.37 9.40 -20.20
CA ASP A 62 24.27 10.03 -21.16
C ASP A 62 24.55 11.50 -20.77
N VAL A 63 23.52 12.25 -20.37
CA VAL A 63 23.67 13.63 -19.88
C VAL A 63 24.56 13.69 -18.64
N ILE A 64 24.30 12.84 -17.63
CA ILE A 64 25.10 12.81 -16.39
C ILE A 64 26.56 12.42 -16.68
N ALA A 65 26.80 11.50 -17.61
CA ALA A 65 28.16 11.12 -18.00
C ALA A 65 28.95 12.30 -18.59
N ILE A 66 28.31 13.17 -19.36
CA ILE A 66 28.94 14.37 -19.95
C ILE A 66 29.33 15.38 -18.86
N ILE A 67 28.44 15.65 -17.91
CA ILE A 67 28.65 16.70 -16.90
C ILE A 67 29.40 16.22 -15.65
N ARG A 68 29.93 15.00 -15.67
CA ARG A 68 30.56 14.36 -14.51
C ARG A 68 31.68 15.18 -13.90
N SER A 69 32.58 15.65 -14.76
CA SER A 69 33.70 16.51 -14.33
C SER A 69 33.21 17.82 -13.72
N ASP A 70 32.13 18.38 -14.25
CA ASP A 70 31.57 19.67 -13.80
C ASP A 70 31.01 19.57 -12.39
N TYR A 71 30.14 18.58 -12.11
CA TYR A 71 29.59 18.47 -10.76
C TYR A 71 30.64 18.04 -9.74
N GLN A 72 31.66 17.26 -10.11
CA GLN A 72 32.77 16.98 -9.21
C GLN A 72 33.56 18.25 -8.84
N ASN A 73 33.72 19.18 -9.78
CA ASN A 73 34.32 20.49 -9.49
C ASN A 73 33.44 21.33 -8.57
N VAL A 74 32.11 21.30 -8.76
CA VAL A 74 31.15 21.96 -7.85
C VAL A 74 31.26 21.40 -6.43
N LEU A 75 31.31 20.07 -6.27
CA LEU A 75 31.48 19.44 -4.96
C LEU A 75 32.77 19.91 -4.27
N ARG A 76 33.90 19.93 -5.00
CA ARG A 76 35.18 20.45 -4.46
C ARG A 76 35.09 21.93 -4.07
N LYS A 77 34.46 22.77 -4.90
CA LYS A 77 34.24 24.20 -4.60
C LYS A 77 33.49 24.40 -3.28
N HIS A 78 32.52 23.52 -3.00
CA HIS A 78 31.70 23.56 -1.79
C HIS A 78 32.29 22.74 -0.62
N ASN A 79 33.51 22.21 -0.78
CA ASN A 79 34.18 21.33 0.19
C ASN A 79 33.34 20.09 0.57
N ILE A 80 32.67 19.50 -0.42
CA ILE A 80 31.88 18.27 -0.25
C ILE A 80 32.70 17.08 -0.77
N GLU A 81 32.89 16.06 0.07
CA GLU A 81 33.56 14.83 -0.33
C GLU A 81 32.65 14.01 -1.24
N PHE A 82 33.13 13.72 -2.45
CA PHE A 82 32.46 12.81 -3.38
C PHE A 82 32.79 11.36 -3.03
N HIS A 83 31.80 10.60 -2.58
CA HIS A 83 31.96 9.18 -2.29
C HIS A 83 31.49 8.30 -3.46
N ALA A 84 30.27 8.54 -3.94
CA ALA A 84 29.68 7.80 -5.05
C ALA A 84 28.58 8.61 -5.72
N GLU A 85 28.08 8.10 -6.85
CA GLU A 85 26.89 8.60 -7.52
C GLU A 85 25.97 7.45 -7.89
N SER A 86 24.69 7.74 -7.98
CA SER A 86 23.72 6.82 -8.56
C SER A 86 22.67 7.58 -9.38
N ILE A 87 22.16 6.94 -10.42
CA ILE A 87 21.21 7.54 -11.35
C ILE A 87 19.97 6.66 -11.39
N HIS A 88 18.89 7.18 -10.83
CA HIS A 88 17.66 6.44 -10.60
C HIS A 88 16.44 7.22 -11.06
N ASN A 89 15.40 6.50 -11.44
CA ASN A 89 14.08 7.08 -11.56
C ASN A 89 13.36 6.89 -10.22
N LEU A 90 13.13 7.99 -9.51
CA LEU A 90 12.61 8.00 -8.15
C LEU A 90 11.18 8.53 -8.10
N SER A 91 10.32 7.86 -7.33
CA SER A 91 8.97 8.32 -6.99
C SER A 91 8.71 8.19 -5.47
N PRO A 92 7.99 9.14 -4.86
CA PRO A 92 7.49 8.95 -3.50
C PRO A 92 6.58 7.72 -3.41
N LYS A 93 6.58 7.01 -2.28
CA LYS A 93 5.66 5.86 -2.10
C LYS A 93 4.20 6.27 -1.90
N HIS A 94 3.97 7.45 -1.32
CA HIS A 94 2.64 7.92 -0.89
C HIS A 94 1.81 8.58 -2.01
N THR A 95 2.33 8.76 -3.22
CA THR A 95 1.58 9.37 -4.33
C THR A 95 1.68 8.54 -5.61
N SER A 96 0.71 8.75 -6.50
CA SER A 96 0.80 8.37 -7.91
C SER A 96 1.64 9.33 -8.75
N SER A 97 2.37 10.27 -8.10
CA SER A 97 3.14 11.29 -8.81
C SER A 97 4.16 10.66 -9.75
N THR A 98 4.41 11.35 -10.87
CA THR A 98 5.30 10.83 -11.90
C THR A 98 6.71 10.71 -11.35
N ALA A 99 7.22 9.48 -11.41
CA ALA A 99 8.60 9.20 -11.08
C ALA A 99 9.52 10.02 -11.99
N ARG A 100 10.58 10.61 -11.42
CA ARG A 100 11.53 11.42 -12.19
C ARG A 100 12.93 10.90 -12.04
N ASP A 101 13.67 10.96 -13.14
CA ASP A 101 15.09 10.68 -13.14
C ASP A 101 15.82 11.66 -12.22
N THR A 102 16.72 11.12 -11.40
CA THR A 102 17.39 11.80 -10.31
C THR A 102 18.85 11.35 -10.29
N LEU A 103 19.77 12.31 -10.37
CA LEU A 103 21.16 12.16 -9.99
C LEU A 103 21.25 12.25 -8.47
N VAL A 104 21.64 11.15 -7.84
CA VAL A 104 21.91 11.09 -6.40
C VAL A 104 23.42 11.08 -6.20
N ILE A 105 23.93 12.10 -5.55
CA ILE A 105 25.33 12.22 -5.15
C ILE A 105 25.43 11.78 -3.69
N ILE A 106 26.33 10.85 -3.43
CA ILE A 106 26.56 10.29 -2.10
C ILE A 106 27.84 10.91 -1.53
N THR A 107 27.74 11.45 -0.33
CA THR A 107 28.84 11.99 0.47
C THR A 107 28.85 11.33 1.86
N ARG A 108 30.02 11.30 2.51
CA ARG A 108 30.17 10.87 3.91
C ARG A 108 30.23 12.06 4.87
N ASP A 109 30.07 13.28 4.36
CA ASP A 109 30.14 14.49 5.14
C ASP A 109 29.02 14.59 6.17
N ASN A 110 29.33 15.22 7.29
CA ASN A 110 28.41 15.43 8.41
C ASN A 110 27.82 16.83 8.45
N ASN A 111 28.33 17.75 7.63
CA ASN A 111 27.93 19.15 7.61
C ASN A 111 27.15 19.46 6.32
N PRO A 112 25.81 19.55 6.38
CA PRO A 112 24.98 19.74 5.19
C PRO A 112 24.84 21.20 4.73
N LYS A 113 25.48 22.17 5.40
CA LYS A 113 25.27 23.61 5.18
C LYS A 113 25.39 24.04 3.71
N SER A 114 26.35 23.50 2.97
CA SER A 114 26.61 23.88 1.57
C SER A 114 25.90 22.98 0.56
N TRP A 115 25.15 21.96 1.00
CA TRP A 115 24.62 20.94 0.08
C TRP A 115 23.51 21.48 -0.81
N ILE A 116 22.66 22.40 -0.32
CA ILE A 116 21.61 23.02 -1.15
C ILE A 116 22.25 23.88 -2.25
N GLU A 117 23.24 24.71 -1.91
CA GLU A 117 23.97 25.53 -2.88
C GLU A 117 24.70 24.68 -3.92
N ALA A 118 25.38 23.61 -3.48
CA ALA A 118 26.03 22.67 -4.38
C ALA A 118 25.03 21.95 -5.29
N ALA A 119 23.91 21.45 -4.76
CA ALA A 119 22.87 20.81 -5.56
C ALA A 119 22.30 21.77 -6.62
N THR A 120 22.15 23.05 -6.28
CA THR A 120 21.70 24.11 -7.18
C THR A 120 22.71 24.37 -8.31
N ASP A 121 23.99 24.51 -7.99
CA ASP A 121 25.08 24.68 -8.98
C ASP A 121 25.16 23.49 -9.96
N ILE A 122 24.90 22.27 -9.46
CA ILE A 122 24.88 21.04 -10.27
C ILE A 122 23.64 20.99 -11.16
N GLN A 123 22.47 21.35 -10.63
CA GLN A 123 21.23 21.46 -11.42
C GLN A 123 21.42 22.46 -12.56
N ASN A 124 22.02 23.62 -12.30
CA ASN A 124 22.35 24.61 -13.33
C ASN A 124 23.28 24.05 -14.42
N SER A 125 24.14 23.09 -14.09
CA SER A 125 25.03 22.44 -15.06
C SER A 125 24.28 21.43 -15.93
N ILE A 126 23.34 20.68 -15.36
CA ILE A 126 22.39 19.84 -16.10
C ILE A 126 21.55 20.70 -17.06
N ASP A 127 20.97 21.78 -16.56
CA ASP A 127 20.04 22.63 -17.32
C ASP A 127 20.76 23.29 -18.52
N ARG A 128 22.01 23.72 -18.32
CA ARG A 128 22.87 24.22 -19.42
C ARG A 128 23.11 23.16 -20.49
N GLN A 129 23.33 21.90 -20.10
CA GLN A 129 23.58 20.80 -21.03
C GLN A 129 22.32 20.40 -21.81
N LEU A 130 21.14 20.46 -21.18
CA LEU A 130 19.87 20.12 -21.83
C LEU A 130 19.35 21.25 -22.76
N GLY A 131 19.74 22.50 -22.50
CA GLY A 131 19.30 23.69 -23.23
C GLY A 131 17.81 24.02 -23.04
N MET A 132 17.39 25.22 -23.44
CA MET A 132 15.98 25.68 -23.30
C MET A 132 14.96 24.90 -24.17
N LYS A 133 15.39 23.93 -24.98
CA LYS A 133 14.50 23.17 -25.90
C LYS A 133 13.89 21.90 -25.28
N ASN A 134 14.27 21.54 -24.05
CA ASN A 134 13.81 20.32 -23.36
C ASN A 134 13.19 20.64 -21.99
N THR A 135 12.35 21.68 -21.90
CA THR A 135 11.69 22.14 -20.67
C THR A 135 10.84 21.09 -19.95
N ASP A 136 10.49 20.00 -20.62
CA ASP A 136 9.74 18.88 -20.06
C ASP A 136 10.64 17.87 -19.32
N ARG A 137 11.97 17.92 -19.53
CA ARG A 137 12.93 17.00 -18.91
C ARG A 137 13.52 17.61 -17.64
N LYS A 138 12.98 17.22 -16.48
CA LYS A 138 13.45 17.67 -15.16
C LYS A 138 14.24 16.55 -14.47
N ILE A 139 15.50 16.35 -14.88
CA ILE A 139 16.44 15.54 -14.10
C ILE A 139 16.62 16.26 -12.75
N ARG A 140 16.38 15.57 -11.64
CA ARG A 140 16.59 16.11 -10.29
C ARG A 140 18.01 15.85 -9.82
N VAL A 141 18.52 16.72 -8.96
CA VAL A 141 19.76 16.51 -8.22
C VAL A 141 19.43 16.33 -6.74
N GLU A 142 20.04 15.35 -6.11
CA GLU A 142 20.04 15.24 -4.65
C GLU A 142 21.44 14.93 -4.14
N ILE A 143 21.84 15.57 -3.03
CA ILE A 143 23.06 15.24 -2.28
C ILE A 143 22.63 14.57 -0.98
N ARG A 144 23.22 13.42 -0.66
CA ARG A 144 22.81 12.58 0.47
C ARG A 144 24.00 12.02 1.24
N ASN A 145 23.81 11.84 2.54
CA ASN A 145 24.62 10.92 3.33
C ASN A 145 23.78 9.69 3.69
N ASP A 146 24.01 8.60 2.99
CA ASP A 146 23.33 7.31 3.10
C ASP A 146 23.47 6.63 4.46
N LEU A 147 24.46 7.00 5.30
CA LEU A 147 24.62 6.45 6.66
C LEU A 147 23.86 7.25 7.72
N LYS A 148 23.40 8.45 7.38
CA LYS A 148 22.78 9.38 8.35
C LYS A 148 21.39 9.82 7.95
N MET A 149 21.05 9.73 6.67
CA MET A 149 19.72 10.03 6.19
C MET A 149 18.69 9.15 6.87
N TYR A 150 17.47 9.64 6.94
CA TYR A 150 16.33 8.95 7.52
C TYR A 150 15.98 7.69 6.70
N GLN A 151 16.01 6.53 7.35
CA GLN A 151 15.72 5.23 6.72
C GLN A 151 14.88 4.32 7.62
N ASP A 152 14.31 4.87 8.69
CA ASP A 152 13.52 4.08 9.63
C ASP A 152 12.30 3.45 8.92
N ARG A 153 11.91 2.29 9.43
CA ARG A 153 10.79 1.47 8.98
C ARG A 153 9.86 1.20 10.14
N SER A 154 8.61 0.89 9.82
CA SER A 154 7.60 0.49 10.79
C SER A 154 7.70 -1.02 11.07
N PHE A 155 7.71 -1.37 12.34
CA PHE A 155 7.59 -2.75 12.84
C PHE A 155 6.36 -2.86 13.73
N ALA A 156 5.75 -4.05 13.76
CA ALA A 156 4.58 -4.33 14.55
C ALA A 156 4.82 -4.07 16.06
N VAL A 157 3.78 -3.56 16.71
CA VAL A 157 3.73 -3.45 18.17
C VAL A 157 3.32 -4.80 18.73
N GLN A 158 4.05 -5.26 19.75
CA GLN A 158 3.83 -6.56 20.38
C GLN A 158 2.73 -6.48 21.43
N PRO A 159 1.85 -7.49 21.54
CA PRO A 159 0.84 -7.50 22.58
C PRO A 159 1.50 -7.58 23.96
N ASN A 160 0.83 -7.00 24.96
CA ASN A 160 1.26 -6.98 26.37
C ASN A 160 2.65 -6.36 26.65
N SER A 161 3.24 -5.63 25.70
CA SER A 161 4.45 -4.84 25.95
C SER A 161 4.11 -3.51 26.63
N ILE A 162 5.11 -2.82 27.19
CA ILE A 162 4.90 -1.47 27.76
C ILE A 162 4.53 -0.48 26.65
N GLU A 163 5.18 -0.60 25.50
CA GLU A 163 4.91 0.22 24.31
C GLU A 163 3.46 0.03 23.84
N HIS A 164 2.91 -1.18 23.94
CA HIS A 164 1.52 -1.47 23.57
C HIS A 164 0.53 -0.56 24.30
N SER A 165 0.53 -0.60 25.63
CA SER A 165 -0.41 0.17 26.45
C SER A 165 -0.20 1.68 26.31
N LEU A 166 1.05 2.13 26.22
CA LEU A 166 1.35 3.56 26.06
C LEU A 166 0.90 4.08 24.69
N LEU A 167 1.13 3.33 23.61
CA LEU A 167 0.72 3.71 22.26
C LEU A 167 -0.80 3.70 22.09
N GLU A 168 -1.52 2.77 22.73
CA GLU A 168 -2.98 2.75 22.73
C GLU A 168 -3.58 4.05 23.32
N ASN A 169 -3.09 4.45 24.50
CA ASN A 169 -3.50 5.68 25.16
C ASN A 169 -3.12 6.91 24.32
N ALA A 170 -1.88 6.94 23.81
CA ALA A 170 -1.37 8.02 22.99
C ALA A 170 -2.16 8.21 21.67
N GLN A 171 -2.54 7.12 20.99
CA GLN A 171 -3.31 7.17 19.75
C GLN A 171 -4.65 7.88 19.96
N SER A 172 -5.32 7.58 21.08
CA SER A 172 -6.59 8.20 21.46
C SER A 172 -6.43 9.70 21.74
N CYS A 173 -5.37 10.09 22.44
CA CYS A 173 -5.05 11.50 22.69
C CYS A 173 -4.74 12.27 21.39
N VAL A 174 -3.97 11.66 20.49
CA VAL A 174 -3.63 12.25 19.18
C VAL A 174 -4.88 12.46 18.33
N LEU A 175 -5.76 11.45 18.24
CA LEU A 175 -7.03 11.59 17.52
C LEU A 175 -7.89 12.74 18.07
N ALA A 176 -8.02 12.83 19.40
CA ALA A 176 -8.79 13.89 20.04
C ALA A 176 -8.20 15.28 19.78
N GLU A 177 -6.87 15.44 19.79
CA GLU A 177 -6.22 16.72 19.52
C GLU A 177 -6.35 17.11 18.03
N LEU A 178 -6.24 16.17 17.10
CA LEU A 178 -6.50 16.42 15.66
C LEU A 178 -7.94 16.92 15.43
N GLN A 179 -8.92 16.27 16.07
CA GLN A 179 -10.32 16.69 16.02
C GLN A 179 -10.52 18.10 16.60
N LYS A 180 -9.90 18.40 17.75
CA LYS A 180 -9.96 19.72 18.38
C LYS A 180 -9.35 20.82 17.52
N MET A 181 -8.27 20.51 16.79
CA MET A 181 -7.64 21.42 15.84
C MET A 181 -8.38 21.55 14.51
N ASN A 182 -9.44 20.74 14.28
CA ASN A 182 -10.14 20.61 13.00
C ASN A 182 -9.21 20.24 11.83
N VAL A 183 -8.18 19.42 12.10
CA VAL A 183 -7.35 18.84 11.05
C VAL A 183 -8.13 17.66 10.48
N SER A 184 -8.65 17.79 9.26
CA SER A 184 -9.50 16.77 8.62
C SER A 184 -8.80 15.99 7.51
N GLN A 185 -7.62 16.44 7.07
CA GLN A 185 -6.89 15.87 5.93
C GLN A 185 -5.97 14.70 6.33
N TRP A 186 -6.07 14.20 7.57
CA TRP A 186 -5.39 12.96 7.95
C TRP A 186 -6.11 11.76 7.35
N THR A 187 -5.35 10.72 7.02
CA THR A 187 -5.82 9.50 6.35
C THR A 187 -5.68 8.28 7.25
N THR A 188 -4.60 8.20 8.04
CA THR A 188 -4.42 7.15 9.05
C THR A 188 -3.74 7.68 10.31
N ILE A 189 -4.04 7.05 11.45
CA ILE A 189 -3.27 7.17 12.69
C ILE A 189 -2.84 5.75 13.08
N GLY A 190 -1.60 5.40 12.71
CA GLY A 190 -0.98 4.10 12.99
C GLY A 190 -0.10 4.14 14.24
N CYS A 191 0.18 2.96 14.79
CA CYS A 191 1.10 2.78 15.90
C CYS A 191 2.18 1.77 15.49
N ALA A 192 3.45 2.16 15.59
CA ALA A 192 4.54 1.30 15.17
C ALA A 192 5.77 1.46 16.05
N LEU A 193 6.59 0.40 16.10
CA LEU A 193 7.95 0.46 16.60
C LEU A 193 8.85 0.89 15.44
N ARG A 194 9.44 2.09 15.50
CA ARG A 194 10.21 2.68 14.39
C ARG A 194 11.71 2.55 14.56
N GLY A 195 12.40 2.05 13.54
CA GLY A 195 13.85 1.93 13.51
C GLY A 195 14.39 1.51 12.16
N GLU A 196 15.70 1.60 11.95
CA GLU A 196 16.35 1.26 10.67
C GLU A 196 16.19 -0.23 10.28
N ASN A 197 16.27 -1.12 11.26
CA ASN A 197 16.16 -2.57 11.05
C ASN A 197 15.60 -3.26 12.30
N ALA A 198 15.31 -4.56 12.20
CA ALA A 198 14.69 -5.32 13.28
C ALA A 198 15.55 -5.40 14.56
N GLN A 199 16.87 -5.18 14.45
CA GLN A 199 17.85 -5.31 15.54
C GLN A 199 18.25 -3.97 16.16
N SER A 200 17.87 -2.85 15.54
CA SER A 200 18.16 -1.52 16.09
C SER A 200 17.22 -1.17 17.23
N GLY A 201 17.62 -0.21 18.08
CA GLY A 201 16.73 0.33 19.11
C GLY A 201 15.51 0.97 18.44
N LYS A 202 14.36 0.30 18.54
CA LYS A 202 13.09 0.77 17.97
C LYS A 202 12.42 1.75 18.92
N LYS A 203 11.66 2.69 18.36
CA LYS A 203 10.96 3.74 19.09
C LYS A 203 9.46 3.56 18.99
N ALA A 204 8.76 3.65 20.12
CA ALA A 204 7.30 3.67 20.14
C ALA A 204 6.81 4.98 19.50
N THR A 205 6.20 4.89 18.32
CA THR A 205 5.82 6.06 17.52
C THR A 205 4.37 5.97 17.06
N ILE A 206 3.62 7.07 17.25
CA ILE A 206 2.35 7.33 16.57
C ILE A 206 2.64 7.95 15.22
N ILE A 207 2.12 7.38 14.14
CA ILE A 207 2.32 7.87 12.77
C ILE A 207 1.00 8.44 12.28
N VAL A 208 0.98 9.75 12.04
CA VAL A 208 -0.18 10.46 11.49
C VAL A 208 0.07 10.68 10.01
N SER A 209 -0.63 9.91 9.18
CA SER A 209 -0.58 10.07 7.73
C SER A 209 -1.52 11.20 7.30
N ILE A 210 -1.02 12.09 6.46
CA ILE A 210 -1.74 13.23 5.90
C ILE A 210 -1.85 13.09 4.40
N GLU A 211 -3.00 13.47 3.83
CA GLU A 211 -3.23 13.49 2.39
C GLU A 211 -2.12 14.31 1.68
N PRO A 212 -1.41 13.72 0.71
CA PRO A 212 -0.37 14.39 -0.07
C PRO A 212 -0.84 15.71 -0.70
N GLY A 213 0.05 16.71 -0.73
CA GLY A 213 -0.25 18.05 -1.21
C GLY A 213 -1.01 18.94 -0.22
N THR A 214 -1.46 18.39 0.93
CA THR A 214 -2.08 19.20 1.98
C THR A 214 -1.10 20.24 2.48
N ARG A 215 -1.57 21.49 2.62
CA ARG A 215 -0.79 22.60 3.15
C ARG A 215 -1.31 23.04 4.51
N SER A 216 -0.41 23.23 5.47
CA SER A 216 -0.75 23.70 6.81
C SER A 216 0.47 24.25 7.55
N LEU A 217 0.25 24.75 8.76
CA LEU A 217 1.29 25.07 9.74
C LEU A 217 1.72 23.80 10.47
N TRP A 218 2.44 22.92 9.77
CA TRP A 218 2.77 21.59 10.30
C TRP A 218 3.61 21.61 11.56
N SER A 219 4.51 22.59 11.73
CA SER A 219 5.27 22.77 12.97
C SER A 219 4.36 23.00 14.17
N TYR A 220 3.29 23.80 14.01
CA TYR A 220 2.29 24.00 15.06
C TYR A 220 1.55 22.70 15.36
N VAL A 221 1.11 21.96 14.33
CA VAL A 221 0.43 20.67 14.54
C VAL A 221 1.33 19.69 15.28
N ASP A 222 2.58 19.53 14.85
CA ASP A 222 3.57 18.63 15.46
C ASP A 222 3.82 18.98 16.93
N GLU A 223 3.99 20.25 17.27
CA GLU A 223 4.14 20.71 18.66
C GLU A 223 2.90 20.40 19.51
N ARG A 224 1.69 20.56 18.96
CA ARG A 224 0.44 20.22 19.66
C ARG A 224 0.34 18.71 19.91
N LEU A 225 0.73 17.89 18.93
CA LEU A 225 0.73 16.44 19.06
C LEU A 225 1.81 15.96 20.05
N GLU A 226 3.03 16.52 20.00
CA GLU A 226 4.07 16.22 20.99
C GLU A 226 3.61 16.58 22.41
N ALA A 227 2.89 17.69 22.58
CA ALA A 227 2.40 18.13 23.89
C ALA A 227 1.40 17.16 24.52
N VAL A 228 0.56 16.48 23.73
CA VAL A 228 -0.41 15.50 24.25
C VAL A 228 0.23 14.14 24.58
N LEU A 229 1.42 13.85 24.04
CA LEU A 229 2.17 12.65 24.42
C LEU A 229 2.83 12.77 25.79
N GLY A 230 3.19 13.98 26.23
CA GLY A 230 3.91 14.22 27.49
C GLY A 230 3.25 13.59 28.72
N PRO A 231 1.95 13.82 28.97
CA PRO A 231 1.25 13.19 30.09
C PRO A 231 1.22 11.66 30.03
N VAL A 232 1.06 11.07 28.84
CA VAL A 232 1.05 9.61 28.65
C VAL A 232 2.45 9.02 28.92
N ALA A 233 3.50 9.66 28.41
CA ALA A 233 4.87 9.26 28.68
C ALA A 233 5.25 9.43 30.16
N ALA A 234 4.63 10.35 30.89
CA ALA A 234 4.89 10.51 32.33
C ALA A 234 4.38 9.32 33.17
N GLU A 235 3.48 8.49 32.64
CA GLU A 235 3.03 7.25 33.29
C GLU A 235 4.15 6.19 33.32
N ASN A 236 5.15 6.29 32.43
CA ASN A 236 6.27 5.36 32.36
C ASN A 236 7.54 6.02 31.81
N THR A 237 8.56 6.18 32.67
CA THR A 237 9.82 6.84 32.31
C THR A 237 10.80 5.96 31.53
N ASP A 238 10.50 4.68 31.32
CA ASP A 238 11.40 3.72 30.66
C ASP A 238 11.19 3.70 29.14
N VAL A 239 10.09 4.25 28.65
CA VAL A 239 9.74 4.29 27.21
C VAL A 239 9.45 5.71 26.75
N ASP A 240 10.25 6.19 25.80
CA ASP A 240 9.98 7.43 25.09
C ASP A 240 8.90 7.24 24.02
N LEU A 241 7.91 8.13 24.00
CA LEU A 241 6.88 8.20 22.95
C LEU A 241 7.22 9.27 21.91
N TYR A 242 6.94 8.96 20.66
CA TYR A 242 7.16 9.86 19.53
C TYR A 242 5.89 10.00 18.70
N VAL A 243 5.76 11.13 18.01
CA VAL A 243 4.78 11.33 16.94
C VAL A 243 5.51 11.70 15.66
N GLU A 244 5.02 11.18 14.54
CA GLU A 244 5.53 11.49 13.21
C GLU A 244 4.37 11.82 12.28
N ILE A 245 4.34 13.07 11.80
CA ILE A 245 3.42 13.50 10.74
C ILE A 245 4.10 13.27 9.40
N ALA A 246 3.48 12.46 8.54
CA ALA A 246 4.04 12.06 7.26
C ALA A 246 2.99 12.12 6.13
N PRO A 247 3.41 12.29 4.88
CA PRO A 247 2.49 12.16 3.74
C PRO A 247 2.11 10.68 3.55
N GLY A 248 0.81 10.40 3.48
CA GLY A 248 0.30 9.04 3.35
C GLY A 248 -1.15 9.03 2.89
N VAL A 249 -1.51 8.07 2.04
CA VAL A 249 -2.88 7.89 1.55
C VAL A 249 -3.40 6.54 2.00
N LEU A 250 -4.58 6.54 2.62
CA LEU A 250 -5.37 5.36 2.80
C LEU A 250 -6.08 5.04 1.47
N LEU A 251 -5.64 3.98 0.82
CA LEU A 251 -6.19 3.60 -0.49
C LEU A 251 -6.88 2.25 -0.39
N PRO A 252 -8.14 2.15 -0.84
CA PRO A 252 -8.68 0.87 -1.27
C PRO A 252 -7.71 0.27 -2.29
N CYS A 253 -7.33 -0.99 -2.10
CA CYS A 253 -6.32 -1.64 -2.94
C CYS A 253 -6.93 -2.12 -4.27
N VAL A 254 -7.62 -1.26 -5.02
CA VAL A 254 -8.04 -1.48 -6.42
C VAL A 254 -7.22 -0.62 -7.38
N ILE A 255 -7.19 -1.01 -8.65
CA ILE A 255 -6.35 -0.36 -9.66
C ILE A 255 -6.72 1.10 -9.89
N SER A 256 -8.00 1.45 -10.03
CA SER A 256 -8.42 2.82 -10.38
C SER A 256 -8.13 3.88 -9.32
N ASP A 257 -7.98 3.47 -8.06
CA ASP A 257 -7.64 4.37 -6.95
C ASP A 257 -6.11 4.56 -6.79
N MET A 258 -5.30 3.90 -7.62
CA MET A 258 -3.84 3.85 -7.53
C MET A 258 -3.17 4.28 -8.86
N ALA A 259 -1.86 4.55 -8.83
CA ALA A 259 -1.09 4.58 -10.08
C ALA A 259 -1.17 3.20 -10.74
N ASP A 260 -1.84 3.11 -11.90
CA ASP A 260 -2.13 1.88 -12.64
C ASP A 260 -0.93 0.91 -12.61
N PRO A 261 -0.93 -0.15 -11.76
CA PRO A 261 0.05 -1.21 -11.90
C PRO A 261 -0.14 -1.83 -13.28
N PRO A 262 0.94 -2.20 -13.99
CA PRO A 262 0.80 -2.75 -15.33
C PRO A 262 -0.06 -4.01 -15.30
N PRO A 263 -0.83 -4.29 -16.38
CA PRO A 263 -1.67 -5.47 -16.42
C PRO A 263 -0.81 -6.72 -16.24
N ARG A 264 -1.30 -7.64 -15.39
CA ARG A 264 -0.64 -8.90 -15.11
C ARG A 264 -0.76 -9.79 -16.35
N TYR A 265 0.39 -10.27 -16.80
CA TYR A 265 0.46 -11.24 -17.87
C TYR A 265 0.28 -12.64 -17.29
N TYR A 266 -0.66 -13.40 -17.84
CA TYR A 266 -0.86 -14.79 -17.50
C TYR A 266 -0.23 -15.68 -18.59
N PRO A 267 1.03 -16.12 -18.42
CA PRO A 267 1.63 -17.07 -19.34
C PRO A 267 0.90 -18.41 -19.29
N GLU A 268 0.22 -18.72 -18.20
CA GLU A 268 -0.69 -19.85 -18.07
C GLU A 268 -1.98 -19.33 -17.47
N LEU A 269 -3.11 -19.73 -18.05
CA LEU A 269 -4.45 -19.40 -17.55
C LEU A 269 -5.07 -20.69 -17.03
N PRO A 270 -4.95 -21.00 -15.73
CA PRO A 270 -5.58 -22.19 -15.17
C PRO A 270 -7.09 -22.14 -15.37
N VAL A 271 -7.68 -23.27 -15.75
CA VAL A 271 -9.14 -23.39 -15.88
C VAL A 271 -9.82 -23.13 -14.53
N ASN A 272 -9.15 -23.50 -13.44
CA ASN A 272 -9.63 -23.40 -12.08
C ASN A 272 -8.71 -22.42 -11.32
N PRO A 273 -9.09 -21.14 -11.20
CA PRO A 273 -8.22 -20.15 -10.56
C PRO A 273 -8.19 -20.31 -9.05
N ASP A 274 -6.99 -20.43 -8.48
CA ASP A 274 -6.80 -20.40 -7.03
C ASP A 274 -7.04 -19.01 -6.45
N SER A 275 -7.22 -18.95 -5.12
CA SER A 275 -7.15 -17.70 -4.36
C SER A 275 -5.89 -16.89 -4.72
N GLY A 276 -6.01 -15.56 -4.79
CA GLY A 276 -4.92 -14.66 -5.20
C GLY A 276 -4.89 -14.31 -6.69
N MET A 277 -5.74 -14.95 -7.51
CA MET A 277 -5.88 -14.66 -8.93
C MET A 277 -6.65 -13.36 -9.21
N SER A 278 -6.44 -12.79 -10.39
CA SER A 278 -7.08 -11.52 -10.80
C SER A 278 -8.54 -11.70 -11.19
N ILE A 279 -9.41 -10.88 -10.62
CA ILE A 279 -10.82 -10.77 -11.03
C ILE A 279 -11.23 -9.30 -11.16
N GLY A 280 -12.26 -9.04 -11.96
CA GLY A 280 -12.80 -7.69 -12.09
C GLY A 280 -14.18 -7.68 -12.72
N PRO A 281 -14.96 -6.62 -12.50
CA PRO A 281 -16.27 -6.49 -13.08
C PRO A 281 -16.16 -6.27 -14.59
N ARG A 282 -17.00 -6.99 -15.34
CA ARG A 282 -17.05 -6.92 -16.80
C ARG A 282 -17.25 -5.48 -17.28
N GLY A 283 -16.48 -5.10 -18.31
CA GLY A 283 -16.60 -3.78 -18.94
C GLY A 283 -15.90 -2.65 -18.18
N THR A 284 -15.17 -2.96 -17.12
CA THR A 284 -14.38 -1.99 -16.36
C THR A 284 -12.88 -2.25 -16.52
N LYS A 285 -12.04 -1.29 -16.12
CA LYS A 285 -10.59 -1.49 -15.97
C LYS A 285 -10.21 -1.86 -14.53
N ASP A 286 -11.20 -1.95 -13.64
CA ASP A 286 -10.96 -2.29 -12.25
C ASP A 286 -10.60 -3.75 -12.12
N ALA A 287 -9.70 -4.00 -11.19
CA ALA A 287 -9.36 -5.35 -10.84
C ALA A 287 -8.95 -5.43 -9.38
N GLY A 288 -9.31 -6.55 -8.78
CA GLY A 288 -8.94 -6.96 -7.45
C GLY A 288 -8.51 -8.42 -7.47
N THR A 289 -8.57 -9.02 -6.29
CA THR A 289 -8.15 -10.38 -6.06
C THR A 289 -9.35 -11.29 -5.80
N LEU A 290 -9.30 -12.48 -6.38
CA LEU A 290 -10.15 -13.62 -6.02
C LEU A 290 -9.70 -14.04 -4.63
N GLY A 291 -10.53 -13.79 -3.63
CA GLY A 291 -10.22 -14.09 -2.24
C GLY A 291 -10.37 -15.57 -1.93
N ILE A 292 -11.13 -15.88 -0.89
CA ILE A 292 -11.30 -17.24 -0.43
C ILE A 292 -12.48 -17.92 -1.15
N TRP A 293 -12.28 -19.17 -1.58
CA TRP A 293 -13.31 -20.06 -2.09
C TRP A 293 -14.20 -20.59 -0.96
N VAL A 294 -15.51 -20.50 -1.16
CA VAL A 294 -16.53 -20.81 -0.14
C VAL A 294 -17.76 -21.49 -0.74
N TRP A 295 -18.45 -22.24 0.10
CA TRP A 295 -19.82 -22.65 -0.13
C TRP A 295 -20.75 -21.66 0.57
N PHE A 296 -21.59 -20.98 -0.20
CA PHE A 296 -22.64 -20.12 0.36
C PHE A 296 -23.96 -20.86 0.41
N ARG A 297 -24.64 -20.80 1.55
CA ARG A 297 -26.01 -21.30 1.71
C ARG A 297 -26.92 -20.14 2.04
N ALA A 298 -27.83 -19.81 1.12
CA ALA A 298 -28.81 -18.75 1.35
C ALA A 298 -29.79 -19.12 2.47
N ALA A 299 -30.37 -18.10 3.11
CA ALA A 299 -31.31 -18.29 4.21
C ALA A 299 -32.48 -19.21 3.81
N GLY A 300 -32.72 -20.25 4.62
CA GLY A 300 -33.79 -21.22 4.39
C GLY A 300 -33.59 -22.15 3.19
N GLN A 301 -32.46 -22.09 2.49
CA GLN A 301 -32.15 -23.01 1.38
C GLN A 301 -31.32 -24.20 1.86
N ALA A 302 -31.67 -25.40 1.37
CA ALA A 302 -30.93 -26.62 1.68
C ALA A 302 -29.66 -26.78 0.82
N GLN A 303 -29.68 -26.25 -0.41
CA GLN A 303 -28.56 -26.35 -1.33
C GLN A 303 -27.54 -25.24 -1.06
N ARG A 304 -26.27 -25.62 -1.12
CA ARG A 304 -25.13 -24.69 -1.13
C ARG A 304 -24.77 -24.36 -2.58
N GLN A 305 -24.31 -23.14 -2.80
CA GLN A 305 -23.82 -22.65 -4.08
C GLN A 305 -22.32 -22.37 -3.96
N LEU A 306 -21.54 -22.81 -4.94
CA LEU A 306 -20.12 -22.49 -5.01
C LEU A 306 -19.94 -20.99 -5.26
N ALA A 307 -19.13 -20.36 -4.41
CA ALA A 307 -18.83 -18.95 -4.49
C ALA A 307 -17.38 -18.66 -4.07
N PHE A 308 -16.99 -17.41 -4.20
CA PHE A 308 -15.80 -16.87 -3.57
C PHE A 308 -16.10 -15.51 -2.96
N LEU A 309 -15.28 -15.12 -1.98
CA LEU A 309 -15.33 -13.78 -1.38
C LEU A 309 -14.31 -12.85 -2.04
N THR A 310 -14.68 -11.57 -2.14
CA THR A 310 -13.79 -10.46 -2.49
C THR A 310 -14.34 -9.18 -1.86
N CYS A 311 -13.75 -8.02 -2.13
CA CYS A 311 -14.26 -6.77 -1.59
C CYS A 311 -15.47 -6.22 -2.35
N HIS A 312 -16.34 -5.48 -1.66
CA HIS A 312 -17.45 -4.77 -2.30
C HIS A 312 -16.92 -3.74 -3.31
N HIS A 313 -15.91 -2.95 -2.94
CA HIS A 313 -15.35 -1.94 -3.84
C HIS A 313 -14.64 -2.54 -5.08
N VAL A 314 -14.32 -3.84 -5.07
CA VAL A 314 -13.80 -4.55 -6.27
C VAL A 314 -14.92 -4.80 -7.27
N VAL A 315 -16.15 -5.07 -6.82
CA VAL A 315 -17.27 -5.44 -7.70
C VAL A 315 -18.17 -4.27 -8.05
N ALA A 316 -18.31 -3.29 -7.16
CA ALA A 316 -19.21 -2.13 -7.30
C ALA A 316 -19.08 -1.37 -8.64
N PRO A 317 -17.88 -1.19 -9.24
CA PRO A 317 -17.73 -0.52 -10.53
C PRO A 317 -18.50 -1.18 -11.68
N GLY A 318 -18.87 -2.47 -11.56
CA GLY A 318 -19.70 -3.16 -12.54
C GLY A 318 -21.15 -2.65 -12.65
N ASP A 319 -21.59 -1.81 -11.72
CA ASP A 319 -22.86 -1.10 -11.76
C ASP A 319 -22.68 0.39 -11.44
N SER A 320 -21.97 1.10 -12.32
CA SER A 320 -21.70 2.54 -12.15
C SER A 320 -22.96 3.40 -12.03
N VAL A 321 -24.10 2.95 -12.59
CA VAL A 321 -25.38 3.67 -12.55
C VAL A 321 -25.97 3.68 -11.14
N ASN A 322 -25.96 2.55 -10.44
CA ASN A 322 -26.50 2.45 -9.09
C ASN A 322 -25.42 2.44 -8.00
N ARG A 323 -24.17 2.79 -8.33
CA ARG A 323 -23.03 2.71 -7.42
C ARG A 323 -23.30 3.40 -6.09
N VAL A 324 -23.80 4.63 -6.10
CA VAL A 324 -24.11 5.38 -4.86
C VAL A 324 -25.04 4.61 -3.93
N VAL A 325 -26.10 3.99 -4.48
CA VAL A 325 -27.08 3.23 -3.69
C VAL A 325 -26.50 1.89 -3.22
N ASN A 326 -25.66 1.25 -4.05
CA ASN A 326 -24.98 0.00 -3.69
C ASN A 326 -23.87 0.23 -2.64
N ASP A 327 -23.18 1.37 -2.70
CA ASP A 327 -22.15 1.78 -1.75
C ASP A 327 -22.78 2.07 -0.38
N ASP A 328 -23.96 2.70 -0.35
CA ASP A 328 -24.68 3.01 0.90
C ASP A 328 -25.35 1.78 1.53
N GLN A 329 -26.10 1.00 0.74
CA GLN A 329 -27.04 -0.01 1.26
C GLN A 329 -26.62 -1.45 0.95
N GLY A 330 -25.47 -1.65 0.30
CA GLY A 330 -25.04 -2.95 -0.20
C GLY A 330 -25.83 -3.44 -1.42
N ILE A 331 -25.53 -4.67 -1.84
CA ILE A 331 -26.20 -5.34 -2.96
C ILE A 331 -26.96 -6.54 -2.42
N ALA A 332 -28.25 -6.63 -2.76
CA ALA A 332 -29.14 -7.72 -2.39
C ALA A 332 -29.22 -8.04 -0.88
N LEU A 333 -29.06 -7.03 -0.03
CA LEU A 333 -29.17 -7.20 1.42
C LEU A 333 -30.60 -6.92 1.89
N GLN A 334 -30.99 -7.54 3.00
CA GLN A 334 -32.24 -7.22 3.70
C GLN A 334 -33.49 -7.27 2.80
N GLY A 335 -33.53 -8.21 1.85
CA GLY A 335 -34.64 -8.39 0.90
C GLY A 335 -34.67 -7.41 -0.28
N ARG A 336 -33.70 -6.49 -0.39
CA ARG A 336 -33.56 -5.60 -1.55
C ARG A 336 -33.25 -6.41 -2.81
N PRO A 337 -33.89 -6.13 -3.97
CA PRO A 337 -33.54 -6.79 -5.22
C PRO A 337 -32.19 -6.30 -5.76
N ILE A 338 -31.53 -7.14 -6.56
CA ILE A 338 -30.38 -6.74 -7.37
C ILE A 338 -30.86 -5.76 -8.44
N LEU A 339 -30.41 -4.50 -8.39
CA LEU A 339 -30.79 -3.47 -9.35
C LEU A 339 -30.22 -3.73 -10.75
N ARG A 340 -28.97 -4.21 -10.80
CA ARG A 340 -28.30 -4.66 -12.02
C ARG A 340 -27.39 -5.82 -11.68
N GLN A 341 -27.49 -6.90 -12.45
CA GLN A 341 -26.60 -8.03 -12.25
C GLN A 341 -25.18 -7.66 -12.67
N ILE A 342 -24.26 -7.66 -11.69
CA ILE A 342 -22.83 -7.49 -11.94
C ILE A 342 -22.24 -8.86 -12.29
N VAL A 343 -21.56 -8.91 -13.45
CA VAL A 343 -20.81 -10.07 -13.94
C VAL A 343 -19.33 -9.86 -13.65
N ILE A 344 -18.69 -10.87 -13.09
CA ILE A 344 -17.25 -10.88 -12.78
C ILE A 344 -16.53 -11.78 -13.80
N ASP A 345 -15.42 -11.27 -14.33
CA ASP A 345 -14.56 -11.98 -15.26
C ASP A 345 -13.25 -12.41 -14.59
N TYR A 346 -12.75 -13.57 -15.01
CA TYR A 346 -11.42 -14.11 -14.70
C TYR A 346 -10.70 -14.43 -16.02
N PRO A 347 -9.46 -13.93 -16.24
CA PRO A 347 -8.83 -12.90 -15.43
C PRO A 347 -9.61 -11.58 -15.55
N ALA A 348 -9.36 -10.60 -14.68
CA ALA A 348 -10.00 -9.29 -14.78
C ALA A 348 -9.87 -8.70 -16.20
N PRO A 349 -10.84 -7.94 -16.73
CA PRO A 349 -10.78 -7.42 -18.10
C PRO A 349 -9.50 -6.62 -18.40
N TYR A 350 -8.99 -5.89 -17.41
CA TYR A 350 -7.71 -5.18 -17.49
C TYR A 350 -6.53 -6.12 -17.77
N ASP A 351 -6.43 -7.25 -17.06
CA ASP A 351 -5.37 -8.24 -17.26
C ASP A 351 -5.58 -9.08 -18.51
N ALA A 352 -6.83 -9.41 -18.85
CA ALA A 352 -7.17 -10.11 -20.08
C ALA A 352 -6.70 -9.29 -21.29
N ALA A 353 -6.96 -7.97 -21.29
CA ALA A 353 -6.51 -7.07 -22.34
C ALA A 353 -4.97 -7.01 -22.45
N GLY A 354 -4.26 -6.85 -21.32
CA GLY A 354 -2.80 -6.85 -21.31
C GLY A 354 -2.19 -8.19 -21.72
N THR A 355 -2.80 -9.29 -21.31
CA THR A 355 -2.41 -10.65 -21.70
C THR A 355 -2.60 -10.87 -23.19
N ARG A 356 -3.77 -10.51 -23.73
CA ARG A 356 -4.07 -10.58 -25.16
C ARG A 356 -3.08 -9.77 -26.00
N SER A 357 -2.77 -8.54 -25.57
CA SER A 357 -1.80 -7.68 -26.27
C SER A 357 -0.43 -8.37 -26.39
N LYS A 358 0.07 -8.99 -25.31
CA LYS A 358 1.34 -9.73 -25.34
C LYS A 358 1.26 -10.99 -26.21
N LEU A 359 0.18 -11.76 -26.11
CA LEU A 359 0.00 -12.99 -26.89
C LEU A 359 -0.11 -12.72 -28.40
N LEU A 360 -0.74 -11.62 -28.81
CA LEU A 360 -0.79 -11.20 -30.21
C LEU A 360 0.63 -10.90 -30.76
N GLY A 361 1.52 -10.35 -29.94
CA GLY A 361 2.93 -10.19 -30.30
C GLY A 361 3.68 -11.52 -30.46
N ASP A 362 3.29 -12.55 -29.71
CA ASP A 362 3.90 -13.88 -29.79
C ASP A 362 3.46 -14.68 -31.02
N LEU A 363 2.32 -14.35 -31.65
CA LEU A 363 1.88 -14.94 -32.92
C LEU A 363 2.91 -14.77 -34.05
N GLN A 364 3.74 -13.73 -33.98
CA GLN A 364 4.76 -13.41 -34.97
C GLN A 364 6.11 -14.09 -34.70
N ARG A 365 6.24 -14.85 -33.60
CA ARG A 365 7.53 -15.39 -33.11
C ARG A 365 7.74 -16.88 -33.36
N GLY A 366 6.92 -17.50 -34.22
CA GLY A 366 7.02 -18.90 -34.64
C GLY A 366 5.75 -19.73 -34.38
N PRO A 367 5.59 -20.89 -35.06
CA PRO A 367 4.35 -21.67 -35.07
C PRO A 367 3.93 -22.19 -33.68
N ASP A 368 4.86 -22.73 -32.89
CA ASP A 368 4.54 -23.28 -31.56
C ASP A 368 4.07 -22.20 -30.57
N LYS A 369 4.62 -20.99 -30.67
CA LYS A 369 4.20 -19.85 -29.84
C LYS A 369 2.85 -19.33 -30.30
N ALA A 370 2.61 -19.30 -31.61
CA ALA A 370 1.34 -18.91 -32.19
C ALA A 370 0.19 -19.83 -31.75
N GLU A 371 0.39 -21.15 -31.80
CA GLU A 371 -0.63 -22.12 -31.37
C GLU A 371 -1.01 -21.95 -29.89
N LYS A 372 -0.01 -21.85 -29.00
CA LYS A 372 -0.23 -21.61 -27.57
C LYS A 372 -0.95 -20.30 -27.31
N ALA A 373 -0.56 -19.23 -28.02
CA ALA A 373 -1.21 -17.93 -27.90
C ALA A 373 -2.66 -17.97 -28.38
N GLN A 374 -2.95 -18.62 -29.51
CA GLN A 374 -4.30 -18.73 -30.05
C GLN A 374 -5.22 -19.54 -29.15
N LYS A 375 -4.75 -20.67 -28.61
CA LYS A 375 -5.51 -21.48 -27.63
C LYS A 375 -5.89 -20.66 -26.40
N ARG A 376 -4.97 -19.82 -25.89
CA ARG A 376 -5.21 -18.99 -24.71
C ARG A 376 -6.19 -17.85 -24.98
N ILE A 377 -6.07 -17.20 -26.14
CA ILE A 377 -7.03 -16.17 -26.56
C ILE A 377 -8.43 -16.78 -26.66
N ALA A 378 -8.55 -17.96 -27.30
CA ALA A 378 -9.82 -18.67 -27.40
C ALA A 378 -10.39 -19.04 -26.02
N GLU A 379 -9.56 -19.45 -25.05
CA GLU A 379 -10.02 -19.76 -23.70
C GLU A 379 -10.55 -18.53 -22.96
N MET A 380 -9.88 -17.37 -23.06
CA MET A 380 -10.39 -16.11 -22.52
C MET A 380 -11.71 -15.70 -23.17
N GLU A 381 -11.83 -15.83 -24.50
CA GLU A 381 -13.06 -15.53 -25.24
C GLU A 381 -14.21 -16.50 -24.88
N ARG A 382 -13.88 -17.78 -24.60
CA ARG A 382 -14.82 -18.79 -24.11
C ARG A 382 -15.42 -18.41 -22.75
N LEU A 383 -14.59 -17.98 -21.79
CA LEU A 383 -15.05 -17.54 -20.47
C LEU A 383 -15.95 -16.30 -20.55
N ILE A 384 -15.62 -15.36 -21.45
CA ILE A 384 -16.43 -14.16 -21.66
C ILE A 384 -17.80 -14.53 -22.26
N SER A 385 -17.78 -15.34 -23.32
CA SER A 385 -18.98 -15.78 -24.05
C SER A 385 -19.89 -16.71 -23.24
N SER A 386 -19.35 -17.46 -22.27
CA SER A 386 -20.14 -18.27 -21.33
C SER A 386 -20.85 -17.47 -20.23
N GLY A 387 -20.92 -16.14 -20.38
CA GLY A 387 -21.59 -15.26 -19.41
C GLY A 387 -20.69 -14.82 -18.24
N GLY A 388 -19.38 -15.04 -18.34
CA GLY A 388 -18.38 -14.64 -17.35
C GLY A 388 -18.00 -15.76 -16.39
N PHE A 389 -17.15 -15.42 -15.43
CA PHE A 389 -16.68 -16.35 -14.42
C PHE A 389 -17.73 -16.53 -13.31
N GLY A 390 -18.32 -15.42 -12.85
CA GLY A 390 -19.33 -15.44 -11.80
C GLY A 390 -20.22 -14.21 -11.78
N ARG A 391 -21.12 -14.18 -10.80
CA ARG A 391 -22.14 -13.14 -10.62
C ARG A 391 -22.19 -12.74 -9.15
N VAL A 392 -22.24 -11.44 -8.88
CA VAL A 392 -22.40 -10.93 -7.52
C VAL A 392 -23.78 -11.33 -6.99
N LEU A 393 -23.80 -12.05 -5.87
CA LEU A 393 -25.02 -12.39 -5.13
C LEU A 393 -25.37 -11.31 -4.13
N HIS A 394 -24.43 -11.02 -3.23
CA HIS A 394 -24.59 -10.08 -2.13
C HIS A 394 -23.32 -9.27 -1.96
N SER A 395 -23.43 -8.06 -1.43
CA SER A 395 -22.27 -7.31 -0.93
C SER A 395 -22.66 -6.34 0.16
N SER A 396 -21.74 -6.11 1.09
CA SER A 396 -21.90 -5.26 2.28
C SER A 396 -22.22 -3.79 1.99
N GLY A 397 -21.67 -3.23 0.91
CA GLY A 397 -21.65 -1.78 0.68
C GLY A 397 -20.37 -1.12 1.21
N TYR A 398 -20.00 0.00 0.62
CA TYR A 398 -18.81 0.79 0.97
C TYR A 398 -18.94 1.46 2.34
N SER A 399 -20.15 1.88 2.73
CA SER A 399 -20.40 2.65 3.97
C SER A 399 -20.65 1.76 5.19
N ARG A 400 -20.77 0.43 5.00
CA ARG A 400 -21.10 -0.53 6.07
C ARG A 400 -19.98 -0.67 7.08
N ARG A 401 -20.34 -0.59 8.36
CA ARG A 401 -19.46 -0.82 9.53
C ARG A 401 -20.12 -1.77 10.52
N ASN A 402 -19.32 -2.54 11.27
CA ASN A 402 -19.81 -3.32 12.41
C ASN A 402 -19.87 -2.45 13.70
N ALA A 403 -20.28 -3.06 14.82
CA ALA A 403 -20.39 -2.38 16.10
C ALA A 403 -19.04 -1.85 16.63
N ASP A 404 -17.96 -2.55 16.31
CA ASP A 404 -16.58 -2.21 16.70
C ASP A 404 -15.93 -1.17 15.76
N LYS A 405 -16.73 -0.54 14.88
CA LYS A 405 -16.29 0.42 13.86
C LYS A 405 -15.24 -0.16 12.91
N HIS A 406 -15.30 -1.44 12.59
CA HIS A 406 -14.54 -2.00 11.47
C HIS A 406 -15.34 -1.91 10.19
N ARG A 407 -14.64 -1.73 9.07
CA ARG A 407 -15.22 -1.79 7.74
C ARG A 407 -15.43 -3.24 7.31
N MET A 408 -16.63 -3.56 6.81
CA MET A 408 -16.98 -4.95 6.42
C MET A 408 -16.63 -5.29 4.97
N ASP A 409 -16.83 -4.35 4.03
CA ASP A 409 -16.37 -4.35 2.62
C ASP A 409 -16.16 -5.73 1.95
N TRP A 410 -17.15 -6.61 2.08
CA TRP A 410 -17.18 -7.94 1.46
C TRP A 410 -18.24 -8.02 0.35
N ALA A 411 -18.01 -8.92 -0.60
CA ALA A 411 -18.92 -9.34 -1.65
C ALA A 411 -18.84 -10.85 -1.86
N ILE A 412 -20.00 -11.48 -2.06
CA ILE A 412 -20.14 -12.90 -2.40
C ILE A 412 -20.38 -12.99 -3.91
N VAL A 413 -19.53 -13.72 -4.61
CA VAL A 413 -19.65 -13.95 -6.06
C VAL A 413 -19.90 -15.43 -6.29
N ALA A 414 -21.10 -15.76 -6.78
CA ALA A 414 -21.43 -17.11 -7.23
C ALA A 414 -20.71 -17.43 -8.53
N VAL A 415 -20.14 -18.63 -8.62
CA VAL A 415 -19.51 -19.10 -9.86
C VAL A 415 -20.57 -19.70 -10.78
N ASN A 416 -20.44 -19.44 -12.09
CA ASN A 416 -21.43 -19.87 -13.08
C ASN A 416 -21.42 -21.39 -13.32
N ASP A 417 -20.28 -22.06 -13.13
CA ASP A 417 -20.12 -23.52 -13.28
C ASP A 417 -19.16 -24.02 -12.18
N GLU A 418 -19.60 -25.01 -11.40
CA GLU A 418 -18.79 -25.60 -10.32
C GLU A 418 -17.49 -26.26 -10.81
N LYS A 419 -17.39 -26.59 -12.11
CA LYS A 419 -16.15 -27.08 -12.70
C LYS A 419 -14.99 -26.10 -12.60
N PHE A 420 -15.27 -24.80 -12.46
CA PHE A 420 -14.28 -23.75 -12.28
C PHE A 420 -13.78 -23.62 -10.84
N ARG A 421 -14.21 -24.49 -9.93
CA ARG A 421 -13.76 -24.52 -8.53
C ARG A 421 -12.23 -24.52 -8.44
N GLY A 422 -11.68 -23.45 -7.89
CA GLY A 422 -10.28 -23.37 -7.46
C GLY A 422 -10.07 -23.92 -6.05
N THR A 423 -8.86 -23.70 -5.53
CA THR A 423 -8.47 -24.17 -4.20
C THR A 423 -8.00 -23.01 -3.32
N ASN A 424 -8.29 -23.09 -2.02
CA ASN A 424 -7.72 -22.22 -0.99
C ASN A 424 -6.28 -22.66 -0.68
N VAL A 425 -5.38 -22.62 -1.65
CA VAL A 425 -4.02 -23.17 -1.52
C VAL A 425 -3.24 -22.40 -0.46
N ALA A 426 -2.68 -23.11 0.52
CA ALA A 426 -1.68 -22.56 1.42
C ALA A 426 -0.38 -22.35 0.64
N ILE A 427 0.20 -21.15 0.75
CA ILE A 427 1.36 -20.80 -0.05
C ILE A 427 2.58 -21.59 0.43
N ALA A 428 3.20 -22.38 -0.46
CA ALA A 428 4.36 -23.18 -0.08
C ALA A 428 5.50 -22.30 0.45
N ARG A 429 6.21 -22.78 1.49
CA ARG A 429 7.27 -22.03 2.17
C ARG A 429 8.32 -21.43 1.22
N ASN A 430 8.71 -22.18 0.18
CA ASN A 430 9.71 -21.75 -0.80
C ASN A 430 9.29 -20.56 -1.68
N ARG A 431 8.05 -20.09 -1.57
CA ARG A 431 7.52 -18.91 -2.25
C ARG A 431 7.79 -17.62 -1.48
N PHE A 432 8.18 -17.72 -0.22
CA PHE A 432 8.52 -16.57 0.62
C PHE A 432 10.02 -16.29 0.55
N SER A 433 10.39 -15.00 0.62
CA SER A 433 11.77 -14.61 0.84
C SER A 433 12.22 -15.00 2.25
N LEU A 434 13.54 -15.07 2.49
CA LEU A 434 14.05 -15.29 3.84
C LEU A 434 13.54 -14.22 4.80
N ASN A 435 13.55 -12.94 4.40
CA ASN A 435 13.08 -11.83 5.22
C ASN A 435 11.61 -11.98 5.64
N GLN A 436 10.76 -12.50 4.75
CA GLN A 436 9.35 -12.78 5.02
C GLN A 436 9.13 -13.95 6.00
N LEU A 437 10.17 -14.72 6.32
CA LEU A 437 10.16 -15.85 7.24
C LEU A 437 11.09 -15.65 8.46
N LEU A 438 11.81 -14.53 8.56
CA LEU A 438 12.73 -14.26 9.67
C LEU A 438 11.98 -14.07 11.00
N GLY A 439 12.64 -14.40 12.11
CA GLY A 439 12.07 -14.36 13.46
C GLY A 439 11.65 -15.75 13.95
N GLU A 440 10.60 -15.82 14.78
CA GLU A 440 10.01 -17.09 15.28
C GLU A 440 9.19 -17.83 14.20
N TRP A 441 9.02 -17.22 13.03
CA TRP A 441 8.13 -17.69 11.96
C TRP A 441 8.78 -18.67 10.99
N LEU A 442 10.01 -19.11 11.30
CA LEU A 442 10.68 -20.21 10.63
C LEU A 442 9.88 -21.53 10.72
N GLU A 443 8.84 -21.61 11.56
CA GLU A 443 8.00 -22.80 11.73
C GLU A 443 6.93 -22.99 10.64
N TYR A 444 6.68 -22.01 9.77
CA TYR A 444 5.71 -22.17 8.69
C TYR A 444 6.15 -23.22 7.65
N ASP A 445 5.53 -24.40 7.67
CA ASP A 445 5.90 -25.55 6.82
C ASP A 445 4.75 -25.99 5.88
N ALA A 446 4.19 -25.05 5.11
CA ALA A 446 3.24 -25.41 4.07
C ALA A 446 3.95 -26.02 2.85
N LYS A 447 3.40 -27.13 2.37
CA LYS A 447 3.89 -27.85 1.18
C LYS A 447 2.98 -27.58 -0.03
N PRO A 448 3.48 -27.77 -1.27
CA PRO A 448 2.63 -27.70 -2.45
C PRO A 448 1.42 -28.64 -2.32
N GLY A 449 0.22 -28.09 -2.47
CA GLY A 449 -1.04 -28.83 -2.33
C GLY A 449 -1.68 -28.74 -0.94
N ASP A 450 -1.00 -28.19 0.07
CA ASP A 450 -1.64 -27.85 1.33
C ASP A 450 -2.74 -26.81 1.11
N VAL A 451 -3.81 -26.88 1.89
CA VAL A 451 -4.98 -26.01 1.77
C VAL A 451 -5.29 -25.31 3.09
N ILE A 452 -5.90 -24.14 2.98
CA ILE A 452 -6.50 -23.40 4.09
C ILE A 452 -7.93 -23.91 4.24
N SER A 453 -8.15 -24.68 5.31
CA SER A 453 -9.41 -25.39 5.56
C SER A 453 -10.12 -24.96 6.83
N ASP A 454 -9.55 -24.05 7.61
CA ASP A 454 -10.13 -23.58 8.87
C ASP A 454 -10.10 -22.05 8.99
N VAL A 455 -10.95 -21.52 9.88
CA VAL A 455 -11.08 -20.09 10.18
C VAL A 455 -10.40 -19.80 11.52
N GLY A 456 -9.27 -19.11 11.44
CA GLY A 456 -8.48 -18.73 12.60
C GLY A 456 -9.03 -17.51 13.32
N SER A 457 -8.39 -17.19 14.44
CA SER A 457 -8.46 -15.84 15.03
C SER A 457 -7.27 -15.04 14.56
N VAL A 458 -7.43 -13.71 14.51
CA VAL A 458 -6.29 -12.80 14.53
C VAL A 458 -5.55 -13.01 15.85
N VAL A 459 -4.27 -13.34 15.77
CA VAL A 459 -3.37 -13.33 16.93
C VAL A 459 -2.48 -12.11 16.75
N GLU A 460 -2.64 -11.13 17.63
CA GLU A 460 -1.82 -9.92 17.66
C GLU A 460 -0.34 -10.29 17.86
N GLY A 461 0.56 -9.59 17.17
CA GLY A 461 2.00 -9.92 17.16
C GLY A 461 2.35 -11.18 16.37
N SER A 462 1.40 -11.84 15.69
CA SER A 462 1.69 -13.05 14.92
C SER A 462 1.94 -12.78 13.45
N TRP A 463 2.60 -13.75 12.81
CA TRP A 463 2.82 -13.74 11.37
C TRP A 463 1.54 -13.94 10.56
N ALA A 464 1.39 -13.13 9.53
CA ALA A 464 0.33 -13.23 8.54
C ALA A 464 0.88 -13.09 7.13
N ALA A 465 0.26 -13.80 6.20
CA ALA A 465 0.59 -13.72 4.79
C ALA A 465 -0.65 -13.65 3.93
N LYS A 466 -0.43 -13.23 2.67
CA LYS A 466 -1.45 -13.26 1.64
C LYS A 466 -0.87 -13.63 0.28
N TYR A 467 -1.76 -14.02 -0.62
CA TYR A 467 -1.49 -14.04 -2.04
C TYR A 467 -2.46 -13.09 -2.75
N GLY A 468 -1.91 -12.10 -3.44
CA GLY A 468 -2.68 -11.08 -4.15
C GLY A 468 -2.31 -10.97 -5.62
N ARG A 469 -3.21 -10.35 -6.36
CA ARG A 469 -3.05 -10.06 -7.78
C ARG A 469 -1.77 -9.28 -8.07
N THR A 470 -1.43 -8.29 -7.26
CA THR A 470 -0.43 -7.28 -7.61
C THR A 470 0.89 -7.53 -6.90
N THR A 471 0.91 -7.64 -5.57
CA THR A 471 2.19 -7.90 -4.86
C THR A 471 2.54 -9.38 -4.81
N ALA A 472 1.71 -10.25 -5.40
CA ALA A 472 1.85 -11.70 -5.29
C ALA A 472 1.88 -12.13 -3.83
N VAL A 473 2.92 -12.86 -3.42
CA VAL A 473 3.05 -13.40 -2.07
C VAL A 473 3.74 -12.36 -1.19
N THR A 474 3.03 -11.92 -0.16
CA THR A 474 3.56 -11.03 0.87
C THR A 474 3.29 -11.58 2.25
N ALA A 475 4.19 -11.30 3.18
CA ALA A 475 4.06 -11.68 4.57
C ALA A 475 4.58 -10.56 5.47
N GLY A 476 4.06 -10.52 6.69
CA GLY A 476 4.42 -9.56 7.70
C GLY A 476 3.89 -9.99 9.06
N GLU A 477 3.87 -9.05 9.97
CA GLU A 477 3.45 -9.24 11.35
C GLU A 477 2.22 -8.40 11.64
N CYS A 478 1.20 -9.03 12.21
CA CYS A 478 0.01 -8.38 12.72
C CYS A 478 0.41 -7.49 13.90
N THR A 479 0.15 -6.19 13.82
CA THR A 479 0.33 -5.31 14.98
C THR A 479 -0.79 -5.54 16.00
N SER A 480 -0.48 -5.40 17.28
CA SER A 480 -1.49 -5.49 18.35
C SER A 480 -2.44 -4.30 18.39
N LEU A 481 -2.03 -3.17 17.82
CA LEU A 481 -2.84 -1.96 17.77
C LEU A 481 -3.50 -1.80 16.42
N LYS A 482 -4.78 -1.49 16.43
CA LYS A 482 -5.53 -1.15 15.22
C LYS A 482 -5.14 0.24 14.72
N ALA A 483 -5.06 0.41 13.41
CA ALA A 483 -4.92 1.73 12.81
C ALA A 483 -6.27 2.45 12.80
N VAL A 484 -6.28 3.74 13.10
CA VAL A 484 -7.46 4.57 12.83
C VAL A 484 -7.43 4.99 11.37
N CYS A 485 -8.40 4.57 10.57
CA CYS A 485 -8.45 4.81 9.13
C CYS A 485 -9.56 5.82 8.81
N HIS A 486 -9.22 6.98 8.23
CA HIS A 486 -10.17 8.00 7.79
C HIS A 486 -10.48 7.84 6.30
N TRP A 487 -11.74 7.55 5.99
CA TRP A 487 -12.21 7.25 4.65
C TRP A 487 -12.70 8.51 3.94
N LYS A 488 -12.76 8.43 2.61
CA LYS A 488 -13.25 9.52 1.74
C LYS A 488 -14.71 9.94 2.02
N ASP A 489 -15.49 9.08 2.68
CA ASP A 489 -16.87 9.38 3.11
C ASP A 489 -16.93 10.23 4.40
N GLY A 490 -15.77 10.62 4.96
CA GLY A 490 -15.66 11.40 6.20
C GLY A 490 -15.83 10.57 7.47
N THR A 491 -16.04 9.27 7.35
CA THR A 491 -16.08 8.35 8.50
C THR A 491 -14.69 7.82 8.80
N TYR A 492 -14.47 7.35 10.03
CA TYR A 492 -13.26 6.62 10.36
C TYR A 492 -13.57 5.28 11.01
N THR A 493 -12.64 4.35 10.88
CA THR A 493 -12.70 2.99 11.42
C THR A 493 -11.44 2.61 12.16
N HIS A 494 -11.49 1.50 12.88
CA HIS A 494 -10.32 0.88 13.48
C HIS A 494 -10.04 -0.41 12.72
N GLU A 495 -8.92 -0.49 12.01
CA GLU A 495 -8.63 -1.64 11.14
C GLU A 495 -7.45 -2.44 11.68
N ASN A 496 -7.51 -3.77 11.52
CA ASN A 496 -6.36 -4.62 11.80
C ASN A 496 -5.27 -4.33 10.76
N GLU A 497 -4.02 -4.33 11.20
CA GLU A 497 -2.89 -3.95 10.38
C GLU A 497 -1.82 -5.05 10.34
N VAL A 498 -1.21 -5.23 9.18
CA VAL A 498 -0.01 -6.05 8.97
C VAL A 498 1.11 -5.18 8.43
N THR A 499 2.29 -5.26 9.06
CA THR A 499 3.50 -4.56 8.63
C THR A 499 4.59 -5.55 8.21
N THR A 500 5.39 -5.23 7.19
CA THR A 500 6.41 -6.17 6.68
C THR A 500 7.80 -5.99 7.29
N GLY A 501 8.12 -4.79 7.79
CA GLY A 501 9.45 -4.44 8.33
C GLY A 501 10.60 -4.42 7.31
N ASP A 502 10.43 -5.05 6.14
CA ASP A 502 11.45 -5.18 5.09
C ASP A 502 11.36 -4.09 4.00
N GLY A 503 10.38 -3.18 4.11
CA GLY A 503 10.15 -2.08 3.19
C GLY A 503 9.45 -2.48 1.89
N THR A 504 8.95 -3.72 1.81
CA THR A 504 8.04 -4.15 0.75
C THR A 504 6.60 -3.93 1.20
N PRO A 505 5.72 -3.38 0.34
CA PRO A 505 4.34 -3.13 0.73
C PRO A 505 3.61 -4.46 0.96
N PHE A 506 2.94 -4.61 2.10
CA PHE A 506 2.12 -5.81 2.35
C PHE A 506 1.03 -5.95 1.28
N VAL A 507 0.34 -4.86 0.95
CA VAL A 507 -0.71 -4.76 -0.08
C VAL A 507 -0.41 -3.61 -1.05
N ASN A 508 -0.91 -3.70 -2.28
CA ASN A 508 -0.90 -2.58 -3.24
C ASN A 508 -2.17 -2.61 -4.11
N GLY A 509 -2.38 -1.59 -4.96
CA GLY A 509 -3.52 -1.53 -5.88
C GLY A 509 -3.70 -2.82 -6.68
N GLY A 510 -4.87 -3.44 -6.59
CA GLY A 510 -5.22 -4.76 -7.12
C GLY A 510 -5.28 -5.90 -6.10
N ASP A 511 -4.72 -5.75 -4.89
CA ASP A 511 -4.72 -6.80 -3.85
C ASP A 511 -6.01 -6.86 -3.01
N SER A 512 -6.95 -5.93 -3.18
CA SER A 512 -8.23 -5.97 -2.47
C SER A 512 -8.95 -7.29 -2.68
N GLY A 513 -9.46 -7.86 -1.59
CA GLY A 513 -10.10 -9.17 -1.57
C GLY A 513 -9.15 -10.33 -1.31
N SER A 514 -7.83 -10.10 -1.26
CA SER A 514 -6.87 -11.15 -0.90
C SER A 514 -7.20 -11.78 0.46
N MET A 515 -7.23 -13.11 0.49
CA MET A 515 -7.26 -13.89 1.72
C MET A 515 -5.95 -13.68 2.50
N ILE A 516 -6.08 -13.39 3.79
CA ILE A 516 -4.99 -13.33 4.76
C ILE A 516 -5.06 -14.57 5.64
N PHE A 517 -3.92 -15.24 5.81
CA PHE A 517 -3.79 -16.47 6.57
C PHE A 517 -2.59 -16.43 7.52
N ASN A 518 -2.66 -17.23 8.59
CA ASN A 518 -1.61 -17.31 9.60
C ASN A 518 -0.64 -18.48 9.36
N ASN A 519 0.35 -18.63 10.25
CA ASN A 519 1.33 -19.71 10.19
C ASN A 519 0.73 -21.13 10.37
N LYS A 520 -0.50 -21.24 10.87
CA LYS A 520 -1.24 -22.51 11.01
C LYS A 520 -2.05 -22.89 9.77
N LYS A 521 -1.98 -22.10 8.69
CA LYS A 521 -2.77 -22.28 7.46
C LYS A 521 -4.28 -22.09 7.72
N GLU A 522 -4.63 -21.16 8.60
CA GLU A 522 -6.01 -20.78 8.88
C GLU A 522 -6.32 -19.43 8.22
N TRP A 523 -7.53 -19.26 7.71
CA TRP A 523 -8.01 -17.98 7.19
C TRP A 523 -8.32 -17.04 8.36
N ILE A 524 -7.64 -15.89 8.41
CA ILE A 524 -7.80 -14.92 9.51
C ILE A 524 -8.43 -13.60 9.06
N GLY A 525 -8.42 -13.28 7.76
CA GLY A 525 -9.00 -12.04 7.28
C GLY A 525 -8.96 -11.82 5.77
N MET A 526 -9.44 -10.65 5.34
CA MET A 526 -9.44 -10.23 3.94
C MET A 526 -8.89 -8.82 3.82
N ALA A 527 -7.90 -8.63 2.93
CA ALA A 527 -7.28 -7.32 2.70
C ALA A 527 -8.27 -6.35 2.04
N ILE A 528 -8.41 -5.15 2.61
CA ILE A 528 -9.37 -4.13 2.14
C ILE A 528 -8.69 -2.84 1.66
N ALA A 529 -7.56 -2.48 2.26
CA ALA A 529 -6.86 -1.22 2.00
C ALA A 529 -5.40 -1.32 2.43
N GLY A 530 -4.61 -0.30 2.15
CA GLY A 530 -3.25 -0.20 2.67
C GLY A 530 -2.74 1.23 2.73
N ASN A 531 -1.60 1.40 3.40
CA ASN A 531 -0.84 2.63 3.44
C ASN A 531 0.53 2.39 2.80
N LEU A 532 0.72 2.97 1.61
CA LEU A 532 1.96 2.78 0.85
C LEU A 532 3.18 3.45 1.51
N PHE A 533 2.97 4.48 2.33
CA PHE A 533 4.06 5.11 3.08
C PHE A 533 4.63 4.15 4.13
N GLU A 534 3.76 3.48 4.87
CA GLU A 534 4.14 2.58 5.96
C GLU A 534 4.41 1.14 5.50
N ASP A 535 4.21 0.86 4.21
CA ASP A 535 4.21 -0.49 3.65
C ASP A 535 3.20 -1.44 4.35
N ALA A 536 2.17 -0.86 4.97
CA ALA A 536 1.18 -1.53 5.79
C ALA A 536 -0.04 -1.94 4.96
N GLY A 537 -0.70 -3.03 5.37
CA GLY A 537 -2.00 -3.41 4.85
C GLY A 537 -3.04 -3.58 5.93
N TYR A 538 -4.26 -3.15 5.61
CA TYR A 538 -5.41 -3.17 6.48
C TYR A 538 -6.39 -4.25 6.06
N TYR A 539 -7.00 -4.91 7.06
CA TYR A 539 -7.87 -6.04 6.81
C TYR A 539 -9.00 -6.19 7.83
N THR A 540 -10.09 -6.77 7.35
CA THR A 540 -11.22 -7.19 8.18
C THR A 540 -11.04 -8.64 8.59
N SER A 541 -11.34 -8.97 9.85
CA SER A 541 -11.26 -10.33 10.38
C SER A 541 -12.23 -11.27 9.64
N ALA A 542 -11.78 -12.50 9.38
CA ALA A 542 -12.61 -13.52 8.75
C ALA A 542 -13.87 -13.79 9.56
N ARG A 543 -13.76 -13.84 10.90
CA ARG A 543 -14.90 -14.08 11.79
C ARG A 543 -15.93 -12.96 11.74
N GLU A 544 -15.48 -11.72 11.63
CA GLU A 544 -16.37 -10.55 11.52
C GLU A 544 -17.08 -10.52 10.16
N ILE A 545 -16.35 -10.83 9.08
CA ILE A 545 -16.95 -10.98 7.74
C ILE A 545 -18.04 -12.05 7.78
N LEU A 546 -17.75 -13.23 8.33
CA LEU A 546 -18.72 -14.32 8.41
C LEU A 546 -19.94 -13.93 9.25
N ALA A 547 -19.74 -13.28 10.40
CA ALA A 547 -20.81 -12.80 11.26
C ALA A 547 -21.68 -11.75 10.55
N ASP A 548 -21.08 -10.79 9.85
CA ASP A 548 -21.84 -9.76 9.12
C ASP A 548 -22.56 -10.36 7.90
N ILE A 549 -21.97 -11.33 7.18
CA ILE A 549 -22.68 -12.07 6.11
C ILE A 549 -23.93 -12.75 6.67
N THR A 550 -23.81 -13.49 7.77
CA THR A 550 -24.96 -14.15 8.40
C THR A 550 -26.00 -13.15 8.86
N LEU A 551 -25.58 -12.03 9.46
CA LEU A 551 -26.48 -10.97 9.89
C LEU A 551 -27.23 -10.32 8.71
N GLN A 552 -26.54 -10.01 7.61
CA GLN A 552 -27.10 -9.23 6.50
C GLN A 552 -27.90 -10.08 5.50
N THR A 553 -27.59 -11.37 5.39
CA THR A 553 -28.18 -12.27 4.38
C THR A 553 -29.04 -13.37 4.98
N GLY A 554 -28.89 -13.66 6.27
CA GLY A 554 -29.45 -14.86 6.92
C GLY A 554 -28.80 -16.18 6.45
N GLY A 555 -27.81 -16.10 5.55
CA GLY A 555 -27.10 -17.26 5.02
C GLY A 555 -25.87 -17.65 5.82
N THR A 556 -25.25 -18.77 5.43
CA THR A 556 -24.01 -19.26 6.04
C THR A 556 -22.94 -19.51 4.98
N ILE A 557 -21.68 -19.50 5.43
CA ILE A 557 -20.50 -19.71 4.61
C ILE A 557 -19.70 -20.87 5.21
N ASP A 558 -19.38 -21.86 4.39
CA ASP A 558 -18.46 -22.95 4.72
C ASP A 558 -17.23 -22.88 3.80
N LEU A 559 -16.05 -23.25 4.30
CA LEU A 559 -14.86 -23.37 3.45
C LEU A 559 -14.99 -24.56 2.50
N VAL A 560 -14.37 -24.43 1.32
CA VAL A 560 -14.54 -25.32 0.17
C VAL A 560 -13.78 -26.63 0.26
#